data_AF-A0AAU8GDC3-F1
#
_entry.id   AF-A0AAU8GDC3-F1
#
_cell.length_a   1.000
_cell.length_b   1.000
_cell.length_c   1.000
_cell.angle_alpha   90.00
_cell.angle_beta   90.00
_cell.angle_gamma   90.00
#
_symmetry.space_group_name_H-M   'P 1'
#
loop_
_entity.id
_entity.type
_entity.pdbx_description
1 polymer ?
#
loop_
_entity_poly.entity_id
_entity_poly.type
_entity_poly.pdbx_seq_one_letter_code
_entity_poly.pdbx_strand_id
1 'polypeptide(L)' 'MTHPHLHEFVLLCARRAGTQWIDLYDEMCRSAARKKFRGLGYAELRELGLSLDLDSLDATAAMVDSVLKTAGQN' A
#
# COMPACT_ATOMS: atom_id res chain seq x y z
N MET A 1 -5.45 11.14 -8.58
CA MET A 1 -4.98 11.77 -7.32
C MET A 1 -5.02 10.70 -6.24
N THR A 2 -3.87 10.12 -5.93
CA THR A 2 -3.72 9.13 -4.84
C THR A 2 -4.01 9.83 -3.51
N HIS A 3 -4.91 9.27 -2.70
CA HIS A 3 -5.23 9.85 -1.39
C HIS A 3 -3.98 9.93 -0.51
N PRO A 4 -3.73 11.05 0.22
CA PRO A 4 -2.53 11.21 1.04
C PRO A 4 -2.37 10.09 2.08
N HIS A 5 -3.47 9.60 2.64
CA HIS A 5 -3.47 8.48 3.58
C HIS A 5 -2.99 7.16 2.95
N LEU A 6 -3.26 6.96 1.66
CA LEU A 6 -2.84 5.78 0.94
C LEU A 6 -1.32 5.82 0.67
N HIS A 7 -0.78 6.99 0.34
CA HIS A 7 0.66 7.20 0.17
C HIS A 7 1.41 6.91 1.49
N GLU A 8 0.94 7.47 2.60
CA GLU A 8 1.50 7.20 3.94
C GLU A 8 1.42 5.72 4.32
N PHE A 9 0.32 5.04 4.00
CA PHE A 9 0.16 3.60 4.25
C PHE A 9 1.23 2.77 3.54
N VAL A 10 1.41 2.99 2.23
CA VAL A 10 2.39 2.26 1.42
C VAL A 10 3.81 2.54 1.91
N LEU A 11 4.15 3.80 2.21
CA LEU A 11 5.49 4.15 2.72
C LEU A 11 5.76 3.54 4.10
N LEU A 12 4.76 3.49 4.98
CA LEU A 12 4.91 2.83 6.27
C LEU A 12 5.17 1.33 6.13
N CYS A 13 4.46 0.65 5.21
CA CYS A 13 4.69 -0.76 4.93
C CYS A 13 6.08 -0.98 4.31
N ALA A 14 6.49 -0.13 3.36
CA ALA A 14 7.81 -0.17 2.74
C ALA A 14 8.94 0.06 3.74
N ARG A 15 8.74 0.92 4.74
CA ARG A 15 9.71 1.13 5.82
C ARG A 15 9.87 -0.09 6.73
N ARG A 16 8.85 -0.96 6.84
CA ARG A 16 8.89 -2.16 7.68
C ARG A 16 9.40 -3.40 6.96
N ALA A 17 8.98 -3.60 5.72
CA ALA A 17 9.28 -4.82 4.94
C ALA A 17 10.31 -4.60 3.83
N GLY A 18 10.68 -3.35 3.55
CA GLY A 18 11.49 -2.98 2.39
C GLY A 18 10.64 -2.68 1.15
N THR A 19 11.31 -2.38 0.05
CA THR A 19 10.67 -2.00 -1.22
C THR A 19 10.51 -3.17 -2.18
N GLN A 20 10.87 -4.38 -1.77
CA GLN A 20 10.67 -5.57 -2.59
C GLN A 20 9.17 -5.87 -2.68
N TRP A 21 8.66 -6.05 -3.90
CA TRP A 21 7.22 -6.10 -4.15
C TRP A 21 6.48 -7.16 -3.33
N ILE A 22 6.99 -8.40 -3.28
CA ILE A 22 6.35 -9.51 -2.58
C ILE A 22 6.29 -9.25 -1.07
N ASP A 23 7.42 -8.84 -0.47
CA ASP A 23 7.51 -8.55 0.97
C ASP A 23 6.62 -7.35 1.36
N LEU A 24 6.60 -6.32 0.52
CA LEU A 24 5.76 -5.14 0.70
C LEU A 24 4.27 -5.48 0.59
N TYR A 25 3.90 -6.30 -0.40
CA TYR A 25 2.52 -6.74 -0.57
C TYR A 25 2.01 -7.57 0.61
N ASP A 26 2.85 -8.47 1.15
CA ASP A 26 2.51 -9.23 2.35
C ASP A 26 2.33 -8.31 3.58
N GLU A 27 3.24 -7.36 3.81
CA GLU A 27 3.10 -6.41 4.93
C GLU A 27 1.89 -5.48 4.77
N MET A 28 1.52 -5.10 3.55
CA MET A 28 0.27 -4.37 3.27
C MET A 28 -0.95 -5.21 3.64
N CYS A 29 -1.00 -6.48 3.20
CA CYS A 29 -2.06 -7.42 3.56
C CYS A 29 -2.15 -7.62 5.07
N ARG A 30 -1.02 -7.85 5.73
CA ARG A 30 -0.93 -8.05 7.18
C ARG A 30 -1.34 -6.80 7.96
N SER A 31 -1.00 -5.61 7.46
CA SER A 31 -1.39 -4.34 8.07
C SER A 31 -2.87 -4.06 7.92
N ALA A 32 -3.46 -4.35 6.74
CA ALA A 32 -4.89 -4.22 6.47
C ALA A 32 -5.71 -5.20 7.32
N ALA A 33 -5.31 -6.47 7.37
CA ALA A 33 -5.98 -7.51 8.16
C ALA A 33 -6.05 -7.16 9.66
N ARG A 34 -5.06 -6.42 10.16
CA ARG A 34 -4.97 -6.01 11.57
C ARG A 34 -5.38 -4.57 11.81
N LYS A 35 -5.83 -3.84 10.77
CA LYS A 35 -6.17 -2.41 10.82
C LYS A 35 -5.10 -1.54 11.48
N LYS A 36 -3.82 -1.88 11.28
CA LYS A 36 -2.66 -1.30 11.99
C LYS A 36 -2.39 0.17 11.66
N PHE A 37 -2.91 0.66 10.55
CA PHE A 37 -2.70 2.03 10.11
C PHE A 37 -4.03 2.77 10.12
N ARG A 38 -4.22 3.65 11.11
CA ARG A 38 -5.41 4.51 11.26
C ARG A 38 -6.76 3.77 11.17
N GLY A 39 -6.80 2.49 11.53
CA GLY A 39 -8.01 1.68 11.44
C GLY A 39 -8.34 1.17 10.02
N LEU A 40 -7.52 1.45 9.01
CA LEU A 40 -7.78 1.06 7.62
C LEU A 40 -7.67 -0.46 7.45
N GLY A 41 -8.78 -1.08 7.11
CA GLY A 41 -8.88 -2.47 6.66
C GLY A 41 -8.98 -2.57 5.14
N TYR A 42 -9.25 -3.78 4.64
CA TYR A 42 -9.38 -4.03 3.21
C TYR A 42 -10.45 -3.18 2.51
N ALA A 43 -11.62 -2.98 3.15
CA ALA A 43 -12.70 -2.21 2.55
C ALA A 43 -12.33 -0.72 2.46
N GLU A 44 -11.80 -0.17 3.55
CA GLU A 44 -11.39 1.22 3.66
C GLU A 44 -10.22 1.54 2.70
N LEU A 45 -9.26 0.62 2.55
CA LEU A 45 -8.19 0.77 1.56
C LEU A 45 -8.74 0.74 0.12
N ARG A 46 -9.72 -0.13 -0.16
CA ARG A 46 -10.38 -0.21 -1.48
C ARG A 46 -11.13 1.07 -1.82
N GLU A 47 -11.83 1.67 -0.87
CA GLU A 47 -12.48 2.98 -1.04
C GLU A 47 -11.48 4.11 -1.35
N LEU A 48 -10.26 4.01 -0.80
CA LEU A 48 -9.17 4.95 -1.09
C LEU A 48 -8.46 4.69 -2.42
N GLY A 49 -8.76 3.58 -3.10
CA GLY A 49 -8.21 3.18 -4.39
C GLY A 49 -7.12 2.10 -4.33
N LEU A 50 -6.95 1.41 -3.20
CA LEU A 50 -6.04 0.27 -3.05
C LEU A 50 -6.81 -1.03 -2.86
N SER A 51 -6.81 -1.87 -3.89
CA SER A 51 -7.36 -3.21 -3.84
C SER A 51 -6.26 -4.24 -3.58
N LEU A 52 -6.33 -4.92 -2.43
CA LEU A 52 -5.45 -6.04 -2.08
C LEU A 52 -6.11 -7.38 -2.44
N ASP A 53 -6.55 -7.49 -3.69
CA ASP A 53 -7.08 -8.72 -4.29
C ASP A 53 -6.20 -9.17 -5.45
N LEU A 54 -6.24 -10.48 -5.75
CA LEU A 54 -5.37 -11.10 -6.75
C LEU A 54 -5.65 -10.59 -8.17
N ASP A 55 -6.91 -10.23 -8.45
CA ASP A 55 -7.33 -9.72 -9.77
C ASP A 55 -6.80 -8.30 -10.04
N SER A 56 -6.48 -7.54 -8.99
CA SER A 56 -5.99 -6.16 -9.07
C SER A 56 -4.47 -6.04 -8.84
N LEU A 57 -3.72 -7.15 -8.81
CA LEU A 57 -2.30 -7.15 -8.46
C LEU A 57 -1.46 -6.19 -9.31
N ASP A 58 -1.65 -6.19 -10.63
CA ASP A 58 -0.89 -5.34 -11.55
C ASP A 58 -1.16 -3.84 -11.31
N ALA A 59 -2.44 -3.49 -11.12
CA ALA A 59 -2.84 -2.11 -10.85
C ALA A 59 -2.28 -1.63 -9.49
N THR A 60 -2.31 -2.50 -8.49
CA THR A 60 -1.76 -2.21 -7.16
C THR A 60 -0.23 -2.06 -7.21
N ALA A 61 0.46 -2.93 -7.95
CA ALA A 61 1.91 -2.84 -8.15
C ALA A 61 2.32 -1.51 -8.80
N ALA A 62 1.62 -1.12 -9.88
CA ALA A 62 1.88 0.15 -10.57
C ALA A 62 1.67 1.37 -9.65
N MET A 63 0.63 1.35 -8.82
CA MET A 63 0.37 2.43 -7.87
C MET A 63 1.44 2.50 -6.77
N VAL A 64 1.83 1.35 -6.20
CA VAL A 64 2.89 1.27 -5.20
C VAL A 64 4.23 1.75 -5.78
N ASP A 65 4.58 1.35 -6.99
CA ASP A 65 5.79 1.82 -7.67
C ASP A 65 5.78 3.35 -7.86
N SER A 66 4.64 3.93 -8.26
CA SER A 66 4.47 5.39 -8.35
C SER A 66 4.65 6.09 -7.00
N VAL A 67 4.15 5.50 -5.91
CA VAL A 67 4.30 6.02 -4.54
C VAL A 67 5.78 6.02 -4.13
N LEU A 68 6.47 4.90 -4.34
CA LEU A 68 7.87 4.71 -3.97
C LEU A 68 8.80 5.63 -4.77
N LYS A 69 8.56 5.78 -6.08
CA LYS A 69 9.30 6.73 -6.93
C LYS A 69 9.17 8.16 -6.44
N THR A 70 7.97 8.59 -6.05
CA THR A 70 7.73 9.94 -5.52
C THR A 70 8.48 10.17 -4.19
N ALA A 71 8.57 9.16 -3.33
CA ALA A 71 9.25 9.27 -2.04
C ALA A 71 10.79 9.20 -2.12
N GLY A 72 11.35 8.56 -3.16
CA GLY A 72 12.80 8.50 -3.41
C GLY A 72 13.38 9.71 -4.16
N GLN A 73 12.55 10.70 -4.52
CA GLN A 73 12.97 11.91 -5.23
C GLN A 73 13.24 13.12 -4.31
N ASN A 74 13.44 12.89 -3.00
CA ASN A 74 13.80 13.89 -2.00
C ASN A 74 15.02 13.44 -1.19
#